data_AF-G7VBH8-F1
#
_entry.id   AF-G7VBH8-F1
#
_cell.length_a   1.000
_cell.length_b   1.000
_cell.length_c   1.000
_cell.angle_alpha   90.00
_cell.angle_beta   90.00
_cell.angle_gamma   90.00
#
_symmetry.space_group_name_H-M   'P 1'
#
loop_
_entity.id
_entity.type
_entity.pdbx_description
1 polymer ?
#
loop_
_entity_poly.entity_id
_entity_poly.type
_entity_poly.pdbx_seq_one_letter_code
_entity_poly.pdbx_strand_id
1 'polypeptide(L)'
;MKNGLYRNAAGEAFQAVKALLAAAAQQRERLAGLYPGEGRAGRGRRVAKVDLVIAMMPTTRMKEVAQHLGDEELERAVEKALDLHQFQHSGLDPEGGLSRYGSLDQVERDVEDVVEYVRRAAARPTP
;
A
#
# COMPACT_ATOMS: atom_id res chain seq x y z
N MET A 1 -5.39 26.16 -0.04
CA MET A 1 -6.52 25.23 0.19
C MET A 1 -6.43 23.98 -0.69
N LYS A 2 -6.31 24.08 -2.03
CA LYS A 2 -6.29 22.90 -2.94
C LYS A 2 -5.18 21.86 -2.63
N ASN A 3 -3.93 22.26 -2.41
CA ASN A 3 -2.84 21.31 -2.11
C ASN A 3 -3.07 20.45 -0.85
N GLY A 4 -3.83 20.95 0.13
CA GLY A 4 -4.17 20.18 1.33
C GLY A 4 -5.15 19.04 1.03
N LEU A 5 -6.07 19.24 0.08
CA LEU A 5 -7.03 18.23 -0.36
C LEU A 5 -6.35 17.09 -1.09
N TYR A 6 -5.44 17.39 -2.04
CA TYR A 6 -4.71 16.37 -2.78
C TYR A 6 -3.82 15.51 -1.87
N ARG A 7 -3.16 16.12 -0.87
CA ARG A 7 -2.37 15.36 0.12
C ARG A 7 -3.25 14.45 0.98
N ASN A 8 -4.45 14.89 1.33
CA ASN A 8 -5.40 14.07 2.07
C ASN A 8 -5.90 12.89 1.22
N ALA A 9 -6.31 13.16 -0.02
CA ALA A 9 -6.79 12.14 -0.96
C ALA A 9 -5.70 11.09 -1.25
N ALA A 10 -4.44 11.52 -1.45
CA ALA A 10 -3.30 10.62 -1.60
C ALA A 10 -3.09 9.73 -0.37
N GLY A 11 -3.21 10.30 0.83
CA GLY A 11 -3.14 9.57 2.09
C GLY A 11 -4.25 8.52 2.25
N GLU A 12 -5.49 8.89 1.92
CA GLU A 12 -6.65 7.98 1.97
C GLU A 12 -6.52 6.84 0.96
N ALA A 13 -6.13 7.14 -0.28
CA ALA A 13 -5.86 6.15 -1.33
C ALA A 13 -4.76 5.17 -0.90
N PHE A 14 -3.66 5.68 -0.31
CA PHE A 14 -2.60 4.84 0.24
C PHE A 14 -3.10 3.90 1.34
N GLN A 15 -3.88 4.40 2.30
CA GLN A 15 -4.43 3.56 3.37
C GLN A 15 -5.38 2.49 2.83
N ALA A 16 -6.18 2.81 1.81
CA ALA A 16 -7.08 1.86 1.18
C ALA A 16 -6.33 0.69 0.54
N VAL A 17 -5.26 0.97 -0.21
CA VAL A 17 -4.41 -0.08 -0.81
C VAL A 17 -3.66 -0.88 0.25
N LYS A 18 -3.15 -0.22 1.29
CA LYS A 18 -2.50 -0.92 2.41
C LYS A 18 -3.45 -1.91 3.09
N ALA A 19 -4.71 -1.52 3.32
CA ALA A 19 -5.72 -2.41 3.88
C ALA A 19 -6.08 -3.56 2.93
N LEU A 20 -6.25 -3.27 1.63
CA LEU A 20 -6.51 -4.28 0.61
C LEU A 20 -5.38 -5.31 0.52
N LEU A 21 -4.12 -4.87 0.54
CA LEU A 21 -2.96 -5.75 0.53
C LEU A 21 -2.90 -6.62 1.79
N ALA A 22 -3.22 -6.06 2.96
CA ALA A 22 -3.32 -6.82 4.20
C ALA A 22 -4.45 -7.87 4.16
N ALA A 23 -5.56 -7.57 3.51
CA ALA A 23 -6.66 -8.50 3.29
C ALA A 23 -6.27 -9.63 2.32
N ALA A 24 -5.62 -9.30 1.19
CA ALA A 24 -5.10 -10.28 0.24
C ALA A 24 -4.03 -11.20 0.86
N ALA A 25 -3.26 -10.65 1.81
CA ALA A 25 -2.22 -11.35 2.55
C ALA A 25 -2.76 -12.27 3.67
N GLN A 26 -4.07 -12.30 3.95
CA GLN A 26 -4.65 -13.16 4.99
C GLN A 26 -4.46 -14.67 4.73
N GLN A 27 -4.21 -15.06 3.47
CA GLN A 27 -3.73 -16.41 3.14
C GLN A 27 -2.28 -16.55 3.60
N ARG A 28 -2.10 -16.64 4.92
CA ARG A 28 -0.84 -16.59 5.65
C ARG A 28 0.20 -17.56 5.10
N GLU A 29 -0.23 -18.74 4.67
CA GLU A 29 0.62 -19.81 4.14
C GLU A 29 1.40 -19.35 2.92
N ARG A 30 0.79 -18.48 2.10
CA ARG A 30 1.45 -17.88 0.93
C ARG A 30 2.62 -16.99 1.32
N LEU A 31 2.66 -16.43 2.53
CA LEU A 31 3.71 -15.51 2.98
C LEU A 31 4.62 -16.09 4.07
N ALA A 32 4.27 -17.24 4.64
CA ALA A 32 4.99 -17.82 5.78
C ALA A 32 6.47 -18.10 5.46
N GLY A 33 6.76 -18.52 4.22
CA GLY A 33 8.13 -18.76 3.75
C GLY A 33 8.96 -17.47 3.60
N LEU A 34 8.30 -16.34 3.30
CA LEU A 34 8.95 -15.04 3.12
C LEU A 34 9.33 -14.39 4.47
N TYR A 35 8.55 -14.65 5.52
CA TYR A 35 8.75 -14.06 6.84
C TYR A 35 8.92 -15.12 7.95
N PRO A 36 10.04 -15.87 7.94
CA PRO A 36 10.26 -16.93 8.91
C PRO A 36 10.59 -16.41 10.32
N GLY A 37 10.25 -17.23 11.30
CA GLY A 37 10.52 -16.98 12.71
C GLY A 37 9.52 -16.05 13.38
N GLU A 38 9.93 -15.49 14.51
CA GLU A 38 9.05 -14.73 15.40
C GLU A 38 9.56 -13.30 15.64
N GLY A 39 8.62 -12.41 15.90
CA GLY A 39 8.86 -11.05 16.37
C GLY A 39 8.13 -10.80 17.69
N ARG A 40 8.17 -9.55 18.15
CA ARG A 40 7.44 -9.11 19.35
C ARG A 40 6.26 -8.23 18.95
N ALA A 41 5.08 -8.59 19.40
CA ALA A 41 3.90 -7.74 19.38
C ALA A 41 3.71 -7.06 20.74
N GLY A 42 3.18 -5.84 20.74
CA GLY A 42 2.68 -5.14 21.94
C GLY A 42 3.51 -5.39 23.22
N ARG A 43 2.86 -5.93 24.26
CA ARG A 43 3.42 -6.22 25.60
C ARG A 43 4.50 -7.34 25.63
N GLY A 44 5.33 -7.45 24.59
CA GLY A 44 6.41 -8.44 24.51
C GLY A 44 5.98 -9.83 24.10
N ARG A 45 4.73 -10.02 23.64
CA ARG A 45 4.23 -11.33 23.19
C ARG A 45 4.99 -11.75 21.94
N ARG A 46 5.53 -12.98 21.93
CA ARG A 46 6.11 -13.60 20.73
C ARG A 46 4.98 -13.96 19.76
N VAL A 47 5.09 -13.50 18.53
CA VAL A 47 4.12 -13.73 17.43
C VAL A 47 4.92 -14.01 16.17
N ALA A 48 4.40 -14.83 15.25
CA ALA A 48 5.12 -15.09 14.00
C ALA A 48 5.30 -13.78 13.20
N LYS A 49 6.45 -13.63 12.54
CA LYS A 49 6.74 -12.40 11.78
C LYS A 49 5.73 -12.17 10.65
N VAL A 50 5.28 -13.23 9.98
CA VAL A 50 4.25 -13.15 8.94
C VAL A 50 2.96 -12.51 9.47
N ASP A 51 2.52 -12.85 10.69
CA ASP A 51 1.31 -12.28 11.29
C ASP A 51 1.49 -10.80 11.60
N LEU A 52 2.68 -10.40 12.04
CA LEU A 52 3.03 -8.99 12.25
C LEU A 52 3.03 -8.19 10.94
N VAL A 53 3.57 -8.77 9.87
CA VAL A 53 3.58 -8.13 8.54
C VAL A 53 2.16 -7.99 8.02
N ILE A 54 1.34 -9.04 8.11
CA ILE A 54 -0.07 -8.98 7.67
C ILE A 54 -0.84 -7.92 8.47
N ALA A 55 -0.72 -7.94 9.81
CA ALA A 55 -1.47 -7.03 10.68
C ALA A 55 -1.08 -5.56 10.52
N MET A 56 0.21 -5.27 10.37
CA MET A 56 0.69 -3.88 10.32
C MET A 56 0.85 -3.35 8.89
N MET A 57 0.99 -4.25 7.93
CA MET A 57 1.40 -4.01 6.54
C MET A 57 2.39 -2.85 6.41
N PRO A 58 3.65 -3.02 6.89
CA PRO A 58 4.62 -1.94 6.90
C PRO A 58 4.86 -1.42 5.48
N THR A 59 4.92 -0.10 5.29
CA THR A 59 5.13 0.53 3.97
C THR A 59 6.34 -0.05 3.24
N THR A 60 7.42 -0.30 3.97
CA THR A 60 8.67 -0.87 3.44
C THR A 60 8.55 -2.31 2.93
N ARG A 61 7.45 -3.00 3.26
CA ARG A 61 7.18 -4.38 2.87
C ARG A 61 6.10 -4.51 1.81
N MET A 62 5.33 -3.46 1.55
CA MET A 62 4.18 -3.53 0.63
C MET A 62 4.58 -4.05 -0.75
N LYS A 63 5.68 -3.55 -1.33
CA LYS A 63 6.15 -3.99 -2.65
C LYS A 63 6.51 -5.48 -2.67
N GLU A 64 7.27 -5.94 -1.68
CA GLU A 64 7.71 -7.34 -1.56
C GLU A 64 6.50 -8.28 -1.40
N VAL A 65 5.52 -7.91 -0.57
CA VAL A 65 4.29 -8.68 -0.37
C VAL A 65 3.47 -8.75 -1.65
N ALA A 66 3.27 -7.63 -2.34
CA ALA A 66 2.48 -7.60 -3.57
C ALA A 66 3.08 -8.50 -4.65
N GLN A 67 4.39 -8.40 -4.88
CA GLN A 67 5.14 -9.26 -5.80
C GLN A 67 5.03 -10.74 -5.47
N HIS A 68 5.03 -11.08 -4.17
CA HIS A 68 4.89 -12.45 -3.74
C HIS A 68 3.47 -13.02 -3.94
N LEU A 69 2.45 -12.15 -3.91
CA LEU A 69 1.07 -12.56 -4.18
C LEU A 69 0.79 -12.73 -5.68
N GLY A 70 1.65 -12.19 -6.56
CA GLY A 70 1.64 -12.46 -8.00
C GLY A 70 0.39 -11.97 -8.75
N ASP A 71 -0.27 -10.92 -8.24
CA ASP A 71 -1.36 -10.22 -8.91
C ASP A 71 -0.83 -8.91 -9.47
N GLU A 72 -0.65 -8.85 -10.80
CA GLU A 72 -0.06 -7.67 -11.45
C GLU A 72 -0.88 -6.39 -11.24
N GLU A 73 -2.21 -6.47 -11.13
CA GLU A 73 -3.02 -5.29 -10.86
C GLU A 73 -2.82 -4.80 -9.42
N LEU A 74 -2.72 -5.73 -8.47
CA LEU A 74 -2.40 -5.42 -7.07
C LEU A 74 -1.01 -4.79 -6.94
N GLU A 75 -0.02 -5.35 -7.64
CA GLU A 75 1.33 -4.80 -7.70
C GLU A 75 1.33 -3.37 -8.24
N ARG A 76 0.66 -3.13 -9.37
CA ARG A 76 0.52 -1.79 -9.96
C ARG A 76 -0.18 -0.81 -9.00
N ALA A 77 -1.24 -1.24 -8.31
CA ALA A 77 -1.92 -0.41 -7.32
C ALA A 77 -1.03 -0.08 -6.11
N VAL A 78 -0.21 -1.04 -5.66
CA VAL A 78 0.75 -0.84 -4.56
C VAL A 78 1.85 0.14 -4.96
N GLU A 79 2.38 0.07 -6.18
CA GLU A 79 3.38 1.05 -6.65
C GLU A 79 2.82 2.47 -6.64
N LYS A 80 1.64 2.69 -7.23
CA LYS A 80 0.96 3.99 -7.20
C LYS A 80 0.70 4.47 -5.77
N ALA A 81 0.25 3.59 -4.89
CA ALA A 81 0.02 3.93 -3.48
C ALA A 81 1.30 4.38 -2.76
N LEU A 82 2.44 3.75 -3.04
CA LEU A 82 3.73 4.14 -2.47
C LEU A 82 4.18 5.51 -2.99
N ASP A 83 3.97 5.79 -4.28
CA ASP A 83 4.27 7.10 -4.85
C ASP A 83 3.35 8.18 -4.23
N LEU A 84 2.04 7.91 -4.09
CA LEU A 84 1.08 8.81 -3.44
C LEU A 84 1.44 9.09 -1.98
N HIS A 85 1.91 8.07 -1.25
CA HIS A 85 2.39 8.24 0.12
C HIS A 85 3.63 9.14 0.18
N GLN A 86 4.55 9.00 -0.77
CA GLN A 86 5.70 9.90 -0.88
C GLN A 86 5.25 11.34 -1.18
N PHE A 87 4.32 11.54 -2.11
CA PHE A 87 3.73 12.85 -2.39
C PHE A 87 3.05 13.49 -1.16
N GLN A 88 2.37 12.70 -0.33
CA GLN A 88 1.74 13.20 0.89
C GLN A 88 2.74 13.95 1.79
N HIS A 89 3.99 13.46 1.86
CA HIS A 89 5.06 14.02 2.68
C HIS A 89 5.87 15.09 1.95
N SER A 90 6.28 14.81 0.70
CA SER A 90 7.21 15.65 -0.06
C SER A 90 6.52 16.75 -0.88
N GLY A 91 5.24 16.59 -1.23
CA GLY A 91 4.56 17.42 -2.22
C GLY A 91 5.01 17.12 -3.64
N LEU A 92 4.75 18.07 -4.56
CA LEU A 92 5.20 17.97 -5.94
C LEU A 92 6.71 18.14 -6.02
N ASP A 93 7.30 17.42 -6.96
CA ASP A 93 8.70 17.55 -7.30
C ASP A 93 8.87 17.58 -8.82
N PRO A 94 8.91 18.78 -9.42
CA PRO A 94 9.15 18.95 -10.85
C PRO A 94 10.52 18.43 -11.32
N GLU A 95 11.50 18.31 -10.41
CA GLU A 95 12.84 17.82 -10.72
C GLU A 95 12.95 16.29 -10.57
N GLY A 96 11.99 15.66 -9.88
CA GLY A 96 11.82 14.21 -9.79
C GLY A 96 12.75 13.49 -8.81
N GLY A 97 13.33 14.18 -7.83
CA GLY A 97 14.27 13.61 -6.86
C GLY A 97 13.60 12.94 -5.64
N LEU A 98 12.59 13.57 -5.06
CA LEU A 98 11.89 13.21 -3.83
C LEU A 98 10.42 12.82 -4.02
N SER A 99 9.79 13.21 -5.13
CA SER A 99 8.44 12.76 -5.52
C SER A 99 8.44 12.40 -7.00
N ARG A 100 7.69 11.37 -7.38
CA ARG A 100 7.46 11.05 -8.79
C ARG A 100 6.49 12.01 -9.49
N TYR A 101 5.80 12.86 -8.74
CA TYR A 101 4.76 13.74 -9.26
C TYR A 101 5.30 15.13 -9.57
N GLY A 102 5.34 15.49 -10.85
CA GLY A 102 5.64 16.85 -11.31
C GLY A 102 4.41 17.76 -11.37
N SER A 103 3.20 17.20 -11.29
CA SER A 103 1.94 17.96 -11.38
C SER A 103 0.80 17.35 -10.56
N LEU A 104 -0.19 18.17 -10.17
CA LEU A 104 -1.38 17.69 -9.47
C LEU A 104 -2.26 16.79 -10.35
N ASP A 105 -2.27 17.01 -11.67
CA ASP A 105 -3.04 16.16 -12.60
C ASP A 105 -2.55 14.70 -12.58
N GLN A 106 -1.25 14.47 -12.38
CA GLN A 106 -0.71 13.12 -12.22
C GLN A 106 -1.17 12.50 -10.89
N VAL A 107 -1.19 13.29 -9.81
CA VAL A 107 -1.69 12.84 -8.51
C VAL A 107 -3.17 12.47 -8.61
N GLU A 108 -3.98 13.31 -9.26
CA GLU A 108 -5.41 13.09 -9.43
C GLU A 108 -5.69 11.79 -10.18
N ARG A 109 -5.02 11.56 -11.31
CA ARG A 109 -5.13 10.32 -12.08
C ARG A 109 -4.78 9.08 -11.27
N ASP A 110 -3.66 9.11 -10.53
CA ASP A 110 -3.25 7.95 -9.74
C ASP A 110 -4.18 7.71 -8.53
N VAL A 111 -4.72 8.76 -7.92
CA VAL A 111 -5.76 8.62 -6.89
C VAL A 111 -7.01 7.97 -7.48
N GLU A 112 -7.50 8.42 -8.63
CA GLU A 112 -8.66 7.85 -9.31
C GLU A 112 -8.45 6.38 -9.67
N ASP A 113 -7.31 6.07 -10.28
CA ASP A 113 -6.94 4.69 -10.67
C ASP A 113 -6.90 3.75 -9.46
N VAL A 114 -6.30 4.21 -8.35
CA VAL A 114 -6.22 3.43 -7.10
C VAL A 114 -7.60 3.24 -6.49
N VAL A 115 -8.42 4.29 -6.42
CA VAL A 115 -9.78 4.21 -5.85
C VAL A 115 -10.64 3.25 -6.65
N GLU A 116 -10.57 3.31 -7.99
CA GLU A 116 -11.33 2.42 -8.85
C GLU A 116 -10.87 0.97 -8.72
N TYR A 117 -9.56 0.73 -8.65
CA TYR A 117 -9.04 -0.60 -8.37
C TYR A 117 -9.52 -1.15 -7.02
N VAL A 118 -9.44 -0.35 -5.96
CA VAL A 118 -9.89 -0.77 -4.62
C VAL A 118 -11.38 -1.10 -4.61
N ARG A 119 -12.22 -0.29 -5.27
CA ARG A 119 -13.67 -0.55 -5.39
C ARG A 119 -13.94 -1.88 -6.09
N ARG A 120 -13.29 -2.13 -7.23
CA ARG A 120 -13.40 -3.39 -7.97
C ARG A 120 -12.89 -4.58 -7.17
N ALA A 121 -11.80 -4.42 -6.43
CA ALA A 121 -11.24 -5.48 -5.60
C ALA A 121 -12.15 -5.80 -4.40
N ALA A 122 -12.71 -4.79 -3.74
CA ALA A 122 -13.64 -4.96 -2.62
C ALA A 122 -15.00 -5.56 -3.04
N ALA A 123 -15.43 -5.35 -4.28
CA ALA A 123 -16.65 -5.95 -4.83
C ALA A 123 -16.49 -7.41 -5.27
N ARG A 124 -15.25 -7.91 -5.40
CA ARG A 124 -15.00 -9.33 -5.68
C ARG A 124 -15.16 -10.12 -4.37
N PRO A 125 -16.00 -11.17 -4.32
CA PRO A 125 -16.02 -12.05 -3.16
C PRO A 125 -14.63 -12.68 -3.00
N THR A 126 -14.05 -12.56 -1.82
CA THR A 126 -12.86 -13.31 -1.44
C THR A 126 -13.18 -14.80 -1.60
N PRO A 127 -12.38 -15.58 -2.35
CA PRO A 127 -12.58 -17.02 -2.48
C PRO A 127 -12.42 -17.75 -1.14
#